data_AF-A0A968T607-F1
#
_entry.id   AF-A0A968T607-F1
#
_cell.length_a   1.000
_cell.length_b   1.000
_cell.length_c   1.000
_cell.angle_alpha   90.00
_cell.angle_beta   90.00
_cell.angle_gamma   90.00
#
_symmetry.space_group_name_H-M   'P 1'
#
loop_
_entity.id
_entity.type
_entity.pdbx_description
1 polymer ?
#
loop_
_entity_poly.entity_id
_entity_poly.type
_entity_poly.pdbx_seq_one_letter_code
_entity_poly.pdbx_strand_id
1 'polypeptide(L)'
;MVRSLRPDLAGEPGDGTRPLYPGTRPAFFPSMQGNYQELFPEFPYTGGAILQHAPLFGTIGNHESPGRWRPNAQFQLNGITQTATIDFMDNDPQPRWFAEIQYQRLKDADPTFNPTNDPAFRTQWIRDNSYEFTQYFEMWNHPEDGPQGESYWAYQLGDVFVVSMNVSRVWRTWNIQEGPEEARFSPRGKFTEFSSELNDPSAWGFGDMWFETYGVDSEQYEWLQGVLVSEAFKNAKYRVVIGHQTMFGVGDNSVPVMANPVATITHETAGVTNTMTVTWPLDRTVWERDIQPLVDTNAIRDITYEYPLANDVWKNDIEPLLLEHDVQLMHTGHSHVWNRALVGDMNYIETSNVGNSFGAYYTDTLGLWKERVSWASSFWNELATPESRWDATNYPRTGDPHGRASIMPSEFNPMNELEGSERDLPFVDSNNVTAFTIFDTATGKVDSYAFDTRNPANPVRLFDSFTLKSAARFTSATELPQPVVGQAFSFQFTAEGNPTPTFSVSAGELPPGLTLSEDGLLSGVPSANGVYRFTVSATNNFGAPATQQITLNLGEQLFLPMVYR
;
A
#
# COMPACT_ATOMS: atom_id res chain seq x y z
N MET A 1 0.92 -10.65 3.12
CA MET A 1 1.85 -10.25 4.21
C MET A 1 2.60 -11.48 4.72
N VAL A 2 3.88 -11.61 4.38
CA VAL A 2 4.77 -12.62 4.99
C VAL A 2 5.51 -11.94 6.13
N ARG A 3 4.94 -12.03 7.33
CA ARG A 3 5.75 -12.13 8.54
C ARG A 3 5.33 -13.40 9.25
N SER A 4 6.19 -14.41 9.16
CA SER A 4 6.44 -15.27 10.31
C SER A 4 6.63 -14.33 11.48
N LEU A 5 5.80 -14.49 12.52
CA LEU A 5 6.11 -14.00 13.84
C LEU A 5 7.64 -14.35 14.04
N ARG A 6 8.54 -13.41 14.37
CA ARG A 6 9.95 -13.66 14.79
C ARG A 6 10.23 -13.38 16.29
N PRO A 7 10.89 -14.28 17.04
CA PRO A 7 11.03 -14.25 18.50
C PRO A 7 12.26 -13.46 18.94
N ASP A 8 12.07 -12.19 19.30
CA ASP A 8 13.10 -11.42 20.01
C ASP A 8 12.51 -10.34 20.91
N LEU A 9 11.50 -10.72 21.71
CA LEU A 9 11.08 -9.93 22.87
C LEU A 9 11.50 -10.66 24.15
N ALA A 10 12.81 -10.67 24.41
CA ALA A 10 13.25 -10.61 25.79
C ALA A 10 12.80 -9.22 26.31
N GLY A 11 11.61 -9.19 26.94
CA GLY A 11 11.18 -8.09 27.79
C GLY A 11 10.05 -7.17 27.31
N GLU A 12 9.05 -7.63 26.53
CA GLU A 12 7.80 -6.83 26.42
C GLU A 12 6.81 -7.17 27.56
N PRO A 13 6.09 -6.16 28.08
CA PRO A 13 5.22 -6.29 29.24
C PRO A 13 3.93 -6.98 28.83
N GLY A 14 3.67 -8.15 29.42
CA GLY A 14 2.46 -8.91 29.10
C GLY A 14 2.59 -10.38 29.46
N ASP A 15 2.66 -10.62 30.77
CA ASP A 15 2.29 -11.87 31.43
C ASP A 15 3.29 -13.06 31.33
N GLY A 16 3.95 -13.34 32.47
CA GLY A 16 4.75 -14.54 32.74
C GLY A 16 3.97 -15.84 32.92
N THR A 17 2.72 -15.92 32.47
CA THR A 17 1.87 -17.13 32.46
C THR A 17 1.74 -17.76 31.07
N ARG A 18 2.33 -17.16 30.02
CA ARG A 18 2.41 -17.81 28.70
C ARG A 18 3.28 -19.08 28.81
N PRO A 19 2.83 -20.24 28.32
CA PRO A 19 3.67 -21.43 28.26
C PRO A 19 4.94 -21.13 27.45
N LEU A 20 6.09 -21.57 27.95
CA LEU A 20 7.36 -21.55 27.21
C LEU A 20 7.26 -22.55 26.04
N TYR A 21 6.65 -22.13 24.94
CA TYR A 21 6.74 -22.87 23.69
C TYR A 21 8.17 -22.73 23.14
N PRO A 22 8.74 -23.75 22.46
CA PRO A 22 10.01 -23.58 21.78
C PRO A 22 9.94 -22.33 20.89
N GLY A 23 11.02 -21.56 20.83
CA GLY A 23 11.11 -20.30 20.08
C GLY A 23 10.88 -20.42 18.55
N THR A 24 10.33 -21.53 18.09
CA THR A 24 9.92 -21.78 16.71
C THR A 24 8.48 -21.32 16.53
N ARG A 25 8.35 -20.12 15.98
CA ARG A 25 7.08 -19.49 15.66
C ARG A 25 6.47 -20.09 14.39
N PRO A 26 5.17 -19.86 14.13
CA PRO A 26 4.53 -20.50 13.01
C PRO A 26 5.11 -20.12 11.66
N ALA A 27 5.77 -21.09 11.02
CA ALA A 27 6.18 -20.95 9.64
C ALA A 27 4.94 -20.64 8.79
N PHE A 28 5.06 -19.62 7.93
CA PHE A 28 3.95 -19.03 7.18
C PHE A 28 3.12 -20.09 6.43
N PHE A 29 3.80 -20.92 5.63
CA PHE A 29 3.13 -21.95 4.82
C PHE A 29 2.44 -23.04 5.67
N PRO A 30 3.11 -23.71 6.64
CA PRO A 30 2.44 -24.67 7.51
C PRO A 30 1.19 -24.12 8.23
N SER A 31 1.24 -22.84 8.64
CA SER A 31 0.11 -22.16 9.27
C SER A 31 -1.06 -21.97 8.32
N MET A 32 -0.79 -21.56 7.08
CA MET A 32 -1.79 -21.34 6.04
C MET A 32 -2.24 -22.64 5.34
N GLN A 33 -1.58 -23.76 5.61
CA GLN A 33 -1.99 -25.10 5.15
C GLN A 33 -2.86 -25.84 6.17
N GLY A 34 -2.95 -25.36 7.41
CA GLY A 34 -3.63 -26.08 8.49
C GLY A 34 -2.84 -27.26 9.06
N ASN A 35 -1.53 -27.31 8.80
CA ASN A 35 -0.66 -28.45 9.13
C ASN A 35 0.41 -28.08 10.16
N TYR A 36 0.22 -27.00 10.92
CA TYR A 36 1.24 -26.49 11.84
C TYR A 36 1.62 -27.51 12.93
N GLN A 37 0.64 -28.25 13.45
CA GLN A 37 0.87 -29.31 14.43
C GLN A 37 1.61 -30.53 13.88
N GLU A 38 1.75 -30.68 12.56
CA GLU A 38 2.61 -31.73 12.00
C GLU A 38 4.10 -31.44 12.24
N LEU A 39 4.47 -30.15 12.28
CA LEU A 39 5.83 -29.68 12.56
C LEU A 39 6.05 -29.42 14.06
N PHE A 40 5.01 -28.94 14.75
CA PHE A 40 5.05 -28.56 16.17
C PHE A 40 3.82 -29.09 16.92
N PRO A 41 3.77 -30.41 17.24
CA PRO A 41 2.61 -31.06 17.85
C PRO A 41 2.16 -30.47 19.20
N GLU A 42 3.08 -29.84 19.92
CA GLU A 42 2.86 -29.17 21.20
C GLU A 42 2.13 -27.83 21.07
N PHE A 43 2.04 -27.26 19.86
CA PHE A 43 1.42 -25.96 19.67
C PHE A 43 -0.11 -26.09 19.71
N PRO A 44 -0.84 -25.18 20.40
CA PRO A 44 -2.28 -25.32 20.59
C PRO A 44 -3.12 -25.07 19.33
N TYR A 45 -2.50 -24.62 18.23
CA TYR A 45 -3.16 -24.24 16.99
C TYR A 45 -2.61 -25.03 15.80
N THR A 46 -3.51 -25.57 14.98
CA THR A 46 -3.17 -26.34 13.77
C THR A 46 -2.85 -25.47 12.55
N GLY A 47 -3.22 -24.19 12.54
CA GLY A 47 -3.29 -23.42 11.30
C GLY A 47 -4.71 -23.40 10.71
N GLY A 48 -4.89 -22.60 9.66
CA GLY A 48 -6.07 -22.60 8.82
C GLY A 48 -5.71 -23.09 7.43
N ALA A 49 -6.52 -23.94 6.81
CA ALA A 49 -6.30 -24.49 5.47
C ALA A 49 -6.61 -23.47 4.35
N ILE A 50 -6.05 -22.26 4.44
CA ILE A 50 -6.34 -21.15 3.53
C ILE A 50 -5.78 -21.43 2.13
N LEU A 51 -4.57 -21.97 2.04
CA LEU A 51 -3.89 -22.23 0.76
C LEU A 51 -4.60 -23.25 -0.13
N GLN A 52 -5.42 -24.11 0.46
CA GLN A 52 -6.21 -25.11 -0.25
C GLN A 52 -7.52 -24.54 -0.81
N HIS A 53 -7.92 -23.35 -0.37
CA HIS A 53 -9.24 -22.79 -0.64
C HIS A 53 -9.20 -21.39 -1.27
N ALA A 54 -8.04 -20.71 -1.26
CA ALA A 54 -7.91 -19.38 -1.83
C ALA A 54 -6.54 -19.17 -2.50
N PRO A 55 -6.49 -18.47 -3.65
CA PRO A 55 -5.25 -17.92 -4.14
C PRO A 55 -4.75 -16.85 -3.17
N LEU A 56 -3.43 -16.70 -3.09
CA LEU A 56 -2.78 -15.65 -2.33
C LEU A 56 -2.15 -14.64 -3.28
N PHE A 57 -2.32 -13.36 -2.96
CA PHE A 57 -1.74 -12.26 -3.71
C PHE A 57 -0.73 -11.54 -2.80
N GLY A 58 0.53 -11.55 -3.21
CA GLY A 58 1.62 -10.86 -2.54
C GLY A 58 1.75 -9.42 -3.02
N THR A 59 2.36 -8.59 -2.19
CA THR A 59 2.94 -7.30 -2.60
C THR A 59 4.36 -7.25 -2.06
N ILE A 60 5.27 -6.64 -2.81
CA ILE A 60 6.65 -6.50 -2.35
C ILE A 60 6.69 -5.46 -1.23
N GLY A 61 7.24 -5.87 -0.10
CA GLY A 61 7.46 -5.03 1.06
C GLY A 61 8.94 -4.98 1.44
N ASN A 62 9.20 -4.34 2.58
CA ASN A 62 10.56 -4.17 3.09
C ASN A 62 11.18 -5.49 3.59
N HIS A 63 10.39 -6.55 3.77
CA HIS A 63 10.85 -7.87 4.22
C HIS A 63 11.06 -8.85 3.07
N GLU A 64 10.51 -8.54 1.90
CA GLU A 64 10.65 -9.29 0.65
C GLU A 64 11.88 -8.81 -0.16
N SER A 65 12.68 -7.92 0.43
CA SER A 65 13.74 -7.16 -0.22
C SER A 65 15.07 -7.27 0.54
N PRO A 66 15.62 -8.49 0.76
CA PRO A 66 16.86 -8.66 1.47
C PRO A 66 17.98 -7.82 0.84
N GLY A 67 18.77 -7.19 1.71
CA GLY A 67 19.92 -6.38 1.33
C GLY A 67 21.14 -7.21 0.95
N ARG A 68 22.32 -6.66 1.24
CA ARG A 68 23.60 -7.22 0.77
C ARG A 68 23.92 -8.57 1.40
N TRP A 69 24.39 -9.52 0.59
CA TRP A 69 24.86 -10.83 1.08
C TRP A 69 26.35 -10.79 1.41
N ARG A 70 26.68 -10.80 2.71
CA ARG A 70 28.07 -10.66 3.20
C ARG A 70 28.37 -11.63 4.34
N PRO A 71 28.31 -12.95 4.11
CA PRO A 71 28.44 -13.93 5.18
C PRO A 71 29.82 -13.81 5.86
N ASN A 72 29.82 -13.79 7.19
CA ASN A 72 31.02 -13.65 8.03
C ASN A 72 31.76 -12.31 7.91
N ALA A 73 31.20 -11.32 7.21
CA ALA A 73 31.77 -9.98 7.20
C ALA A 73 31.72 -9.40 8.62
N GLN A 74 32.84 -8.82 9.05
CA GLN A 74 32.91 -8.13 10.33
C GLN A 74 32.69 -6.63 10.14
N PHE A 75 31.82 -6.05 10.96
CA PHE A 75 31.55 -4.62 10.99
C PHE A 75 31.46 -4.15 12.44
N GLN A 76 31.70 -2.85 12.67
CA GLN A 76 31.52 -2.27 13.99
C GLN A 76 30.07 -1.79 14.14
N LEU A 77 29.42 -2.10 15.26
CA LEU A 77 28.17 -1.48 15.67
C LEU A 77 28.32 -1.07 17.13
N ASN A 78 28.14 0.22 17.44
CA ASN A 78 28.23 0.76 18.80
C ASN A 78 29.54 0.38 19.51
N GLY A 79 30.67 0.38 18.78
CA GLY A 79 31.98 -0.01 19.31
C GLY A 79 32.18 -1.51 19.54
N ILE A 80 31.23 -2.35 19.11
CA ILE A 80 31.29 -3.81 19.19
C ILE A 80 31.48 -4.38 17.79
N THR A 81 32.42 -5.31 17.64
CA THR A 81 32.59 -6.06 16.39
C THR A 81 31.49 -7.10 16.25
N GLN A 82 30.65 -6.94 15.23
CA GLN A 82 29.61 -7.88 14.86
C GLN A 82 30.03 -8.71 13.64
N THR A 83 29.46 -9.90 13.53
CA THR A 83 29.62 -10.77 12.36
C THR A 83 28.30 -10.86 11.64
N ALA A 84 28.28 -10.49 10.36
CA ALA A 84 27.09 -10.55 9.53
C ALA A 84 26.59 -11.99 9.38
N THR A 85 25.33 -12.17 9.77
CA THR A 85 24.50 -13.35 9.53
C THR A 85 23.40 -13.01 8.52
N ILE A 86 22.61 -14.00 8.12
CA ILE A 86 21.44 -13.79 7.26
C ILE A 86 20.43 -12.79 7.86
N ASP A 87 20.34 -12.67 9.19
CA ASP A 87 19.39 -11.78 9.86
C ASP A 87 19.73 -10.29 9.69
N PHE A 88 20.96 -9.97 9.30
CA PHE A 88 21.37 -8.59 9.03
C PHE A 88 20.99 -8.11 7.63
N MET A 89 20.73 -9.02 6.69
CA MET A 89 20.45 -8.66 5.29
C MET A 89 19.23 -7.75 5.18
N ASP A 90 18.16 -8.04 5.93
CA ASP A 90 16.89 -7.30 5.90
C ASP A 90 17.05 -5.80 6.20
N ASN A 91 18.11 -5.43 6.93
CA ASN A 91 18.38 -4.04 7.34
C ASN A 91 19.72 -3.50 6.78
N ASP A 92 20.38 -4.21 5.86
CA ASP A 92 21.62 -3.77 5.21
C ASP A 92 21.49 -3.50 3.69
N PRO A 93 20.33 -3.12 3.11
CA PRO A 93 20.30 -2.81 1.69
C PRO A 93 21.00 -1.48 1.40
N GLN A 94 21.64 -1.43 0.22
CA GLN A 94 22.15 -0.20 -0.40
C GLN A 94 21.43 0.06 -1.72
N PRO A 95 21.30 1.33 -2.15
CA PRO A 95 20.56 1.60 -3.37
C PRO A 95 21.32 1.08 -4.60
N ARG A 96 20.58 0.57 -5.61
CA ARG A 96 21.20 0.03 -6.84
C ARG A 96 22.08 1.05 -7.55
N TRP A 97 21.68 2.32 -7.62
CA TRP A 97 22.49 3.38 -8.22
C TRP A 97 23.86 3.52 -7.55
N PHE A 98 23.95 3.32 -6.24
CA PHE A 98 25.21 3.39 -5.50
C PHE A 98 26.05 2.14 -5.72
N ALA A 99 25.43 0.96 -5.74
CA ALA A 99 26.12 -0.27 -6.13
C ALA A 99 26.71 -0.13 -7.54
N GLU A 100 26.00 0.49 -8.49
CA GLU A 100 26.50 0.74 -9.85
C GLU A 100 27.75 1.63 -9.87
N ILE A 101 27.77 2.68 -9.05
CA ILE A 101 28.97 3.51 -8.86
C ILE A 101 30.13 2.68 -8.32
N GLN A 102 29.89 1.85 -7.29
CA GLN A 102 30.95 1.02 -6.70
C GLN A 102 31.48 -0.04 -7.66
N TYR A 103 30.60 -0.72 -8.38
CA TYR A 103 30.97 -1.67 -9.42
C TYR A 103 31.90 -1.01 -10.43
N GLN A 104 31.52 0.17 -10.91
CA GLN A 104 32.27 0.86 -11.94
C GLN A 104 33.62 1.37 -11.42
N ARG A 105 33.69 1.85 -10.17
CA ARG A 105 34.97 2.20 -9.53
C ARG A 105 35.90 1.00 -9.41
N LEU A 106 35.40 -0.16 -8.99
CA LEU A 106 36.19 -1.39 -8.92
C LEU A 106 36.67 -1.82 -10.30
N LYS A 107 35.81 -1.72 -11.31
CA LYS A 107 36.15 -2.04 -12.70
C LYS A 107 37.21 -1.09 -13.28
N ASP A 108 37.15 0.19 -12.94
CA ASP A 108 38.12 1.20 -13.38
C ASP A 108 39.46 1.05 -12.65
N ALA A 109 39.44 0.65 -11.36
CA ALA A 109 40.63 0.42 -10.56
C ALA A 109 41.34 -0.90 -10.89
N ASP A 110 40.58 -1.94 -11.23
CA ASP A 110 41.08 -3.26 -11.60
C ASP A 110 40.38 -3.78 -12.87
N PRO A 111 41.03 -3.67 -14.05
CA PRO A 111 40.47 -4.20 -15.28
C PRO A 111 40.15 -5.70 -15.24
N THR A 112 40.79 -6.46 -14.34
CA THR A 112 40.61 -7.92 -14.16
C THR A 112 39.37 -8.28 -13.34
N PHE A 113 38.71 -7.31 -12.70
CA PHE A 113 37.51 -7.52 -11.88
C PHE A 113 36.33 -8.10 -12.68
N ASN A 114 36.11 -7.61 -13.91
CA ASN A 114 35.19 -8.22 -14.88
C ASN A 114 35.82 -8.17 -16.28
N PRO A 115 36.82 -9.02 -16.57
CA PRO A 115 37.75 -8.81 -17.68
C PRO A 115 37.08 -8.91 -19.05
N THR A 116 35.97 -9.63 -19.14
CA THR A 116 35.19 -9.84 -20.37
C THR A 116 34.02 -8.88 -20.52
N ASN A 117 33.80 -7.96 -19.57
CA ASN A 117 32.59 -7.16 -19.46
C ASN A 117 31.32 -8.03 -19.51
N ASP A 118 31.35 -9.15 -18.78
CA ASP A 118 30.21 -10.05 -18.69
C ASP A 118 29.03 -9.32 -18.02
N PRO A 119 27.90 -9.11 -18.73
CA PRO A 119 26.73 -8.45 -18.16
C PRO A 119 26.12 -9.26 -17.02
N ALA A 120 26.21 -10.59 -17.03
CA ALA A 120 25.68 -11.44 -15.96
C ALA A 120 26.46 -11.25 -14.66
N PHE A 121 27.80 -11.21 -14.74
CA PHE A 121 28.64 -10.88 -13.59
C PHE A 121 28.30 -9.51 -13.01
N ARG A 122 28.14 -8.49 -13.86
CA ARG A 122 27.73 -7.15 -13.41
C ARG A 122 26.40 -7.20 -12.68
N THR A 123 25.37 -7.76 -13.29
CA THR A 123 24.04 -7.87 -12.68
C THR A 123 24.07 -8.61 -11.34
N GLN A 124 24.80 -9.72 -11.26
CA GLN A 124 24.93 -10.48 -10.00
C GLN A 124 25.69 -9.67 -8.94
N TRP A 125 26.78 -8.99 -9.30
CA TRP A 125 27.55 -8.19 -8.35
C TRP A 125 26.73 -7.04 -7.78
N ILE A 126 25.94 -6.35 -8.64
CA ILE A 126 25.04 -5.28 -8.21
C ILE A 126 23.98 -5.84 -7.26
N ARG A 127 23.38 -6.98 -7.59
CA ARG A 127 22.41 -7.68 -6.74
C ARG A 127 23.00 -7.98 -5.35
N ASP A 128 24.18 -8.58 -5.29
CA ASP A 128 24.85 -8.97 -4.03
C ASP A 128 25.28 -7.75 -3.17
N ASN A 129 25.40 -6.58 -3.78
CA ASN A 129 25.82 -5.33 -3.14
C ASN A 129 24.72 -4.27 -3.06
N SER A 130 23.45 -4.62 -3.32
CA SER A 130 22.30 -3.73 -3.15
C SER A 130 21.14 -4.42 -2.39
N TYR A 131 20.08 -4.78 -3.10
CA TYR A 131 18.89 -5.51 -2.66
C TYR A 131 18.31 -6.32 -3.83
N GLU A 132 17.47 -7.29 -3.50
CA GLU A 132 16.94 -8.24 -4.48
C GLU A 132 15.56 -8.77 -4.08
N PHE A 133 14.77 -9.25 -5.04
CA PHE A 133 13.40 -9.76 -4.81
C PHE A 133 13.23 -11.23 -5.23
N THR A 134 14.31 -11.99 -5.37
CA THR A 134 14.27 -13.34 -5.96
C THR A 134 13.46 -14.29 -5.12
N GLN A 135 13.57 -14.24 -3.79
CA GLN A 135 12.73 -15.08 -2.93
C GLN A 135 11.24 -14.78 -3.11
N TYR A 136 10.88 -13.51 -3.35
CA TYR A 136 9.51 -13.14 -3.65
C TYR A 136 9.06 -13.78 -4.98
N PHE A 137 9.84 -13.64 -6.04
CA PHE A 137 9.53 -14.24 -7.36
C PHE A 137 9.58 -15.77 -7.38
N GLU A 138 10.33 -16.41 -6.47
CA GLU A 138 10.34 -17.87 -6.33
C GLU A 138 9.14 -18.39 -5.52
N MET A 139 8.60 -17.58 -4.63
CA MET A 139 7.46 -17.94 -3.78
C MET A 139 6.11 -17.67 -4.44
N TRP A 140 6.02 -16.59 -5.21
CA TRP A 140 4.80 -16.14 -5.85
C TRP A 140 4.83 -16.42 -7.35
N ASN A 141 3.66 -16.56 -7.94
CA ASN A 141 3.52 -16.74 -9.38
C ASN A 141 2.41 -15.77 -9.81
N HIS A 142 2.82 -14.56 -10.13
CA HIS A 142 1.94 -13.44 -10.45
C HIS A 142 1.96 -13.16 -11.97
N PRO A 143 0.99 -12.41 -12.50
CA PRO A 143 1.08 -11.97 -13.88
C PRO A 143 2.37 -11.19 -14.14
N GLU A 144 3.02 -11.48 -15.27
CA GLU A 144 4.17 -10.74 -15.79
C GLU A 144 3.69 -9.70 -16.82
N ASP A 145 2.82 -8.78 -16.42
CA ASP A 145 2.20 -7.79 -17.30
C ASP A 145 2.89 -6.40 -17.27
N GLY A 146 3.82 -6.19 -16.33
CA GLY A 146 4.71 -5.03 -16.28
C GLY A 146 6.09 -5.27 -16.90
N PRO A 147 6.83 -4.21 -17.31
CA PRO A 147 8.19 -4.37 -17.86
C PRO A 147 9.21 -4.93 -16.86
N GLN A 148 8.93 -4.89 -15.55
CA GLN A 148 9.73 -5.55 -14.50
C GLN A 148 9.08 -6.82 -13.93
N GLY A 149 8.23 -7.47 -14.72
CA GLY A 149 7.59 -8.75 -14.39
C GLY A 149 6.71 -8.64 -13.16
N GLU A 150 6.87 -9.58 -12.22
CA GLU A 150 6.02 -9.73 -11.03
C GLU A 150 6.23 -8.66 -9.94
N SER A 151 7.13 -7.70 -10.16
CA SER A 151 7.42 -6.63 -9.19
C SER A 151 6.17 -5.81 -8.87
N TYR A 152 5.41 -5.51 -9.90
CA TYR A 152 4.11 -4.85 -9.88
C TYR A 152 3.28 -5.46 -10.99
N TRP A 153 2.01 -5.69 -10.73
CA TRP A 153 1.18 -6.52 -11.60
C TRP A 153 -0.28 -6.11 -11.50
N ALA A 154 -1.06 -6.44 -12.53
CA ALA A 154 -2.50 -6.26 -12.51
C ALA A 154 -3.24 -7.55 -12.86
N TYR A 155 -4.40 -7.76 -12.22
CA TYR A 155 -5.19 -8.97 -12.44
C TYR A 155 -6.68 -8.73 -12.21
N GLN A 156 -7.50 -9.33 -13.08
CA GLN A 156 -8.95 -9.33 -12.90
C GLN A 156 -9.42 -10.65 -12.28
N LEU A 157 -10.06 -10.54 -11.11
CA LEU A 157 -10.71 -11.63 -10.39
C LEU A 157 -12.23 -11.37 -10.33
N GLY A 158 -12.96 -11.88 -11.32
CA GLY A 158 -14.41 -11.66 -11.42
C GLY A 158 -14.75 -10.17 -11.53
N ASP A 159 -15.46 -9.67 -10.52
CA ASP A 159 -15.91 -8.28 -10.41
C ASP A 159 -14.81 -7.30 -9.94
N VAL A 160 -13.65 -7.82 -9.51
CA VAL A 160 -12.56 -7.02 -8.95
C VAL A 160 -11.39 -6.98 -9.92
N PHE A 161 -10.88 -5.79 -10.18
CA PHE A 161 -9.60 -5.58 -10.84
C PHE A 161 -8.62 -5.06 -9.80
N VAL A 162 -7.54 -5.82 -9.58
CA VAL A 162 -6.51 -5.53 -8.59
C VAL A 162 -5.26 -5.05 -9.30
N VAL A 163 -4.69 -3.96 -8.81
CA VAL A 163 -3.37 -3.44 -9.20
C VAL A 163 -2.45 -3.51 -7.99
N SER A 164 -1.38 -4.29 -8.07
CA SER A 164 -0.33 -4.35 -7.06
C SER A 164 0.83 -3.45 -7.46
N MET A 165 1.13 -2.47 -6.61
CA MET A 165 2.23 -1.52 -6.80
C MET A 165 3.46 -1.93 -6.00
N ASN A 166 4.65 -1.85 -6.60
CA ASN A 166 5.92 -1.89 -5.89
C ASN A 166 6.27 -0.48 -5.39
N VAL A 167 5.78 -0.19 -4.19
CA VAL A 167 6.07 1.04 -3.44
C VAL A 167 7.02 0.77 -2.28
N SER A 168 7.81 -0.30 -2.37
CA SER A 168 8.64 -0.76 -1.27
C SER A 168 9.81 0.19 -1.00
N ARG A 169 10.08 0.38 0.30
CA ARG A 169 11.21 1.13 0.84
C ARG A 169 11.76 0.38 2.04
N VAL A 170 13.02 0.62 2.38
CA VAL A 170 13.67 0.02 3.55
C VAL A 170 13.00 0.51 4.84
N TRP A 171 13.00 -0.31 5.90
CA TRP A 171 12.68 0.18 7.24
C TRP A 171 13.96 0.63 7.95
N ARG A 172 13.92 1.80 8.60
CA ARG A 172 15.04 2.38 9.36
C ARG A 172 14.57 2.93 10.69
N THR A 173 15.47 2.99 11.66
CA THR A 173 15.17 3.56 12.98
C THR A 173 14.94 5.07 12.91
N TRP A 174 14.01 5.56 13.73
CA TRP A 174 13.79 6.99 13.97
C TRP A 174 14.81 7.58 14.94
N ASN A 175 15.60 6.74 15.60
CA ASN A 175 16.60 7.21 16.52
C ASN A 175 17.71 7.95 15.76
N ILE A 176 18.03 9.15 16.24
CA ILE A 176 19.09 10.03 15.69
C ILE A 176 20.26 10.16 16.64
N GLN A 177 20.17 9.54 17.82
CA GLN A 177 21.30 9.40 18.72
C GLN A 177 22.21 8.27 18.20
N GLU A 178 23.51 8.48 18.32
CA GLU A 178 24.50 7.47 18.03
C GLU A 178 24.39 6.33 19.06
N GLY A 179 23.57 5.32 18.71
CA GLY A 179 23.41 4.07 19.45
C GLY A 179 22.86 4.20 20.87
N PRO A 180 21.65 3.72 21.18
CA PRO A 180 21.44 3.10 22.48
C PRO A 180 22.26 1.80 22.51
N GLU A 181 22.80 1.42 23.68
CA GLU A 181 23.37 0.08 23.94
C GLU A 181 22.38 -1.06 23.53
N GLU A 182 21.10 -0.71 23.39
CA GLU A 182 19.99 -1.59 23.04
C GLU A 182 19.57 -1.54 21.55
N ALA A 183 20.31 -0.91 20.64
CA ALA A 183 19.96 -0.88 19.21
C ALA A 183 20.02 -2.30 18.60
N ARG A 184 18.87 -2.99 18.60
CA ARG A 184 18.74 -4.40 18.18
C ARG A 184 18.83 -4.62 16.67
N PHE A 185 18.67 -3.56 15.87
CA PHE A 185 18.66 -3.62 14.41
C PHE A 185 19.57 -2.53 13.85
N SER A 186 20.42 -2.92 12.90
CA SER A 186 21.32 -2.15 12.03
C SER A 186 21.50 -0.64 12.32
N PRO A 187 22.74 -0.12 12.37
CA PRO A 187 23.09 1.28 12.71
C PRO A 187 22.43 2.37 11.84
N ARG A 188 21.68 1.98 10.82
CA ARG A 188 21.25 2.87 9.76
C ARG A 188 19.99 3.64 10.16
N GLY A 189 20.18 4.93 10.35
CA GLY A 189 19.14 5.87 10.69
C GLY A 189 18.30 6.29 9.49
N LYS A 190 17.07 6.70 9.78
CA LYS A 190 16.17 7.32 8.82
C LYS A 190 16.59 8.76 8.51
N PHE A 191 17.20 9.46 9.46
CA PHE A 191 17.44 10.90 9.37
C PHE A 191 18.91 11.30 9.42
N THR A 192 19.81 10.40 9.82
CA THR A 192 21.25 10.68 9.96
C THR A 192 22.08 9.45 9.65
N GLU A 193 23.33 9.68 9.25
CA GLU A 193 24.40 8.66 9.28
C GLU A 193 25.22 8.81 10.58
N PHE A 194 25.89 7.73 11.01
CA PHE A 194 26.72 7.74 12.21
C PHE A 194 28.07 8.42 11.99
N SER A 195 28.54 9.20 12.97
CA SER A 195 29.80 9.96 12.85
C SER A 195 31.02 9.08 12.54
N SER A 196 31.04 7.84 13.05
CA SER A 196 32.11 6.87 12.80
C SER A 196 32.14 6.32 11.38
N GLU A 197 31.06 6.50 10.61
CA GLU A 197 30.84 5.89 9.29
C GLU A 197 30.74 6.93 8.17
N LEU A 198 30.76 8.23 8.49
CA LEU A 198 30.54 9.32 7.55
C LEU A 198 31.46 9.33 6.33
N ASN A 199 32.67 8.77 6.45
CA ASN A 199 33.63 8.72 5.34
C ASN A 199 33.85 7.29 4.84
N ASP A 200 32.95 6.37 5.18
CA ASP A 200 32.81 5.05 4.58
C ASP A 200 31.41 4.89 3.97
N PRO A 201 31.20 5.30 2.71
CA PRO A 201 29.94 5.11 2.01
C PRO A 201 29.44 3.66 1.92
N SER A 202 30.29 2.67 2.19
CA SER A 202 29.86 1.26 2.24
C SER A 202 29.10 0.92 3.54
N ALA A 203 29.20 1.78 4.55
CA ALA A 203 28.48 1.67 5.82
C ALA A 203 27.15 2.43 5.80
N TRP A 204 27.02 3.48 4.98
CA TRP A 204 25.85 4.36 4.94
C TRP A 204 24.52 3.62 4.70
N GLY A 205 23.47 4.12 5.35
CA GLY A 205 22.10 3.68 5.19
C GLY A 205 21.31 4.39 4.09
N PHE A 206 21.73 5.58 3.65
CA PHE A 206 21.06 6.39 2.65
C PHE A 206 19.61 6.77 3.05
N GLY A 207 19.37 6.87 4.36
CA GLY A 207 18.05 7.15 4.92
C GLY A 207 17.01 6.06 4.60
N ASP A 208 15.78 6.50 4.41
CA ASP A 208 14.57 5.74 4.10
C ASP A 208 14.44 5.48 2.60
N MET A 209 15.50 4.97 1.98
CA MET A 209 15.56 4.80 0.54
C MET A 209 14.46 3.87 -0.02
N TRP A 210 14.01 4.17 -1.22
CA TRP A 210 13.12 3.29 -1.98
C TRP A 210 13.91 2.20 -2.67
N PHE A 211 13.29 1.03 -2.80
CA PHE A 211 13.86 -0.06 -3.58
C PHE A 211 13.56 0.13 -5.07
N GLU A 212 12.35 0.51 -5.46
CA GLU A 212 12.06 0.85 -6.86
C GLU A 212 11.41 2.22 -6.95
N THR A 213 11.60 2.87 -8.09
CA THR A 213 10.94 4.14 -8.37
C THR A 213 9.54 3.88 -8.94
N TYR A 214 8.61 4.77 -8.58
CA TYR A 214 7.22 4.73 -9.03
C TYR A 214 6.67 6.13 -9.35
N GLY A 215 7.53 7.16 -9.38
CA GLY A 215 7.13 8.51 -9.79
C GLY A 215 6.94 8.66 -11.29
N VAL A 216 6.53 9.85 -11.74
CA VAL A 216 6.16 10.14 -13.13
C VAL A 216 7.19 9.75 -14.20
N ASP A 217 8.47 9.72 -13.83
CA ASP A 217 9.58 9.34 -14.73
C ASP A 217 9.93 7.84 -14.67
N SER A 218 9.13 7.00 -14.01
CA SER A 218 9.38 5.57 -13.83
C SER A 218 8.59 4.70 -14.81
N GLU A 219 9.15 3.54 -15.16
CA GLU A 219 8.46 2.51 -15.95
C GLU A 219 7.16 2.03 -15.30
N GLN A 220 7.13 1.97 -13.96
CA GLN A 220 5.95 1.56 -13.21
C GLN A 220 4.80 2.58 -13.34
N TYR A 221 5.10 3.89 -13.36
CA TYR A 221 4.10 4.92 -13.57
C TYR A 221 3.50 4.86 -14.99
N GLU A 222 4.35 4.74 -16.01
CA GLU A 222 3.90 4.58 -17.41
C GLU A 222 3.03 3.33 -17.57
N TRP A 223 3.46 2.20 -16.99
CA TRP A 223 2.68 0.96 -16.96
C TRP A 223 1.32 1.16 -16.27
N LEU A 224 1.29 1.81 -15.10
CA LEU A 224 0.07 2.09 -14.37
C LEU A 224 -0.92 2.89 -15.23
N GLN A 225 -0.46 3.94 -15.93
CA GLN A 225 -1.31 4.70 -16.85
C GLN A 225 -1.94 3.80 -17.92
N GLY A 226 -1.16 2.87 -18.48
CA GLY A 226 -1.65 1.88 -19.44
C GLY A 226 -2.73 0.95 -18.87
N VAL A 227 -2.53 0.46 -17.64
CA VAL A 227 -3.49 -0.40 -16.94
C VAL A 227 -4.80 0.34 -16.70
N LEU A 228 -4.75 1.58 -16.19
CA LEU A 228 -5.93 2.36 -15.79
C LEU A 228 -6.83 2.74 -16.98
N VAL A 229 -6.29 2.81 -18.19
CA VAL A 229 -7.07 3.06 -19.42
C VAL A 229 -7.54 1.80 -20.12
N SER A 230 -7.14 0.62 -19.65
CA SER A 230 -7.54 -0.66 -20.26
C SER A 230 -9.04 -0.92 -20.13
N GLU A 231 -9.61 -1.63 -21.11
CA GLU A 231 -11.02 -2.02 -21.08
C GLU A 231 -11.34 -2.94 -19.90
N ALA A 232 -10.40 -3.83 -19.51
CA ALA A 232 -10.59 -4.70 -18.37
C ALA A 232 -10.71 -3.91 -17.06
N PHE A 233 -9.85 -2.90 -16.87
CA PHE A 233 -9.91 -2.02 -15.70
C PHE A 233 -11.19 -1.16 -15.68
N LYS A 234 -11.54 -0.52 -16.80
CA LYS A 234 -12.72 0.35 -16.91
C LYS A 234 -14.04 -0.39 -16.68
N ASN A 235 -14.11 -1.64 -17.12
CA ASN A 235 -15.32 -2.46 -17.01
C ASN A 235 -15.42 -3.23 -15.68
N ALA A 236 -14.38 -3.19 -14.85
CA ALA A 236 -14.41 -3.83 -13.54
C ALA A 236 -15.37 -3.09 -12.59
N LYS A 237 -16.17 -3.86 -11.86
CA LYS A 237 -17.13 -3.31 -10.90
C LYS A 237 -16.41 -2.66 -9.70
N TYR A 238 -15.31 -3.26 -9.27
CA TYR A 238 -14.44 -2.74 -8.22
C TYR A 238 -12.99 -2.71 -8.69
N ARG A 239 -12.33 -1.59 -8.47
CA ARG A 239 -10.94 -1.30 -8.80
C ARG A 239 -10.21 -1.08 -7.49
N VAL A 240 -9.27 -1.96 -7.21
CA VAL A 240 -8.53 -2.01 -5.96
C VAL A 240 -7.05 -1.86 -6.28
N VAL A 241 -6.39 -0.95 -5.57
CA VAL A 241 -4.93 -0.84 -5.59
C VAL A 241 -4.41 -1.38 -4.27
N ILE A 242 -3.33 -2.17 -4.32
CA ILE A 242 -2.67 -2.72 -3.14
C ILE A 242 -1.20 -2.31 -3.16
N GLY A 243 -0.65 -2.03 -1.98
CA GLY A 243 0.77 -1.73 -1.79
C GLY A 243 1.19 -2.07 -0.37
N HIS A 244 2.43 -2.51 -0.16
CA HIS A 244 2.88 -2.84 1.21
C HIS A 244 2.96 -1.59 2.10
N GLN A 245 3.52 -0.50 1.56
CA GLN A 245 3.77 0.72 2.32
C GLN A 245 2.49 1.52 2.55
N THR A 246 2.34 2.08 3.75
CA THR A 246 1.26 3.01 4.05
C THR A 246 1.62 4.41 3.54
N MET A 247 0.64 5.07 2.93
CA MET A 247 0.77 6.39 2.29
C MET A 247 0.19 7.53 3.14
N PHE A 248 -0.41 7.14 4.26
CA PHE A 248 -0.83 7.98 5.36
C PHE A 248 -1.13 7.11 6.56
N GLY A 249 -0.37 7.30 7.62
CA GLY A 249 -0.43 6.43 8.78
C GLY A 249 -0.27 7.24 10.05
N VAL A 250 -0.88 6.70 11.10
CA VAL A 250 -0.73 7.17 12.48
C VAL A 250 0.31 6.33 13.24
N GLY A 251 1.10 5.51 12.56
CA GLY A 251 2.02 4.52 13.16
C GLY A 251 3.50 4.88 13.05
N ASP A 252 4.32 4.34 13.94
CA ASP A 252 5.76 4.66 14.03
C ASP A 252 6.63 3.97 12.97
N ASN A 253 6.12 3.04 12.15
CA ASN A 253 6.93 2.46 11.07
C ASN A 253 6.95 3.29 9.79
N SER A 254 6.02 4.23 9.63
CA SER A 254 5.90 5.01 8.39
C SER A 254 6.38 6.43 8.57
N VAL A 255 7.32 6.86 7.72
CA VAL A 255 7.38 8.29 7.35
C VAL A 255 6.19 8.51 6.45
N PRO A 256 5.24 9.37 6.83
CA PRO A 256 4.03 9.55 6.04
C PRO A 256 4.29 10.29 4.72
N VAL A 257 5.52 10.75 4.49
CA VAL A 257 5.96 11.36 3.24
C VAL A 257 6.62 10.30 2.36
N MET A 258 6.02 10.06 1.20
CA MET A 258 6.59 9.24 0.13
C MET A 258 7.42 10.13 -0.79
N ALA A 259 8.52 10.68 -0.27
CA ALA A 259 9.52 11.43 -1.03
C ALA A 259 10.90 10.74 -1.05
N ASN A 260 11.66 11.00 -2.11
CA ASN A 260 13.07 10.64 -2.17
C ASN A 260 13.86 11.40 -1.09
N PRO A 261 14.88 10.77 -0.44
CA PRO A 261 15.64 11.44 0.59
C PRO A 261 16.50 12.58 0.01
N VAL A 262 16.43 13.74 0.66
CA VAL A 262 17.29 14.90 0.40
C VAL A 262 18.37 14.93 1.47
N ALA A 263 19.61 14.63 1.07
CA ALA A 263 20.75 14.58 1.97
C ALA A 263 21.44 15.95 2.06
N THR A 264 21.68 16.42 3.29
CA THR A 264 22.60 17.52 3.55
C THR A 264 23.90 16.97 4.12
N ILE A 265 24.99 17.19 3.39
CA ILE A 265 26.34 16.76 3.78
C ILE A 265 27.09 17.98 4.29
N THR A 266 27.41 17.98 5.58
CA THR A 266 28.31 18.96 6.20
C THR A 266 29.73 18.45 6.12
N HIS A 267 30.65 19.27 5.60
CA HIS A 267 32.04 18.89 5.44
C HIS A 267 32.99 20.03 5.80
N GLU A 268 34.23 19.68 6.12
CA GLU A 268 35.28 20.64 6.45
C GLU A 268 36.40 20.59 5.42
N THR A 269 36.61 21.71 4.73
CA THR A 269 37.67 21.82 3.72
C THR A 269 38.50 23.06 4.04
N ALA A 270 39.82 22.88 4.16
CA ALA A 270 40.76 23.95 4.51
C ALA A 270 40.39 24.72 5.79
N GLY A 271 39.83 24.03 6.81
CA GLY A 271 39.42 24.62 8.09
C GLY A 271 38.11 25.43 8.03
N VAL A 272 37.35 25.32 6.93
CA VAL A 272 36.05 25.96 6.77
C VAL A 272 34.96 24.90 6.69
N THR A 273 33.93 25.04 7.51
CA THR A 273 32.72 24.23 7.45
C THR A 273 31.83 24.68 6.29
N ASN A 274 31.46 23.76 5.43
CA ASN A 274 30.58 23.96 4.29
C ASN A 274 29.44 22.93 4.33
N THR A 275 28.35 23.20 3.62
CA THR A 275 27.23 22.28 3.42
C THR A 275 26.94 22.12 1.94
N MET A 276 26.56 20.90 1.54
CA MET A 276 25.97 20.63 0.23
C MET A 276 24.67 19.85 0.40
N THR A 277 23.73 20.06 -0.53
CA THR A 277 22.47 19.31 -0.55
C THR A 277 22.37 18.54 -1.85
N VAL A 278 22.05 17.25 -1.77
CA VAL A 278 21.84 16.34 -2.89
C VAL A 278 20.55 15.55 -2.68
N THR A 279 19.88 15.13 -3.74
CA THR A 279 18.70 14.26 -3.65
C THR A 279 19.08 12.88 -4.18
N TRP A 280 18.72 11.82 -3.45
CA TRP A 280 18.88 10.45 -3.95
C TRP A 280 17.71 10.10 -4.89
N PRO A 281 17.90 9.28 -5.94
CA PRO A 281 19.15 8.71 -6.41
C PRO A 281 20.07 9.76 -7.07
N LEU A 282 21.38 9.49 -7.08
CA LEU A 282 22.38 10.41 -7.65
C LEU A 282 23.10 9.80 -8.85
N ASP A 283 23.38 10.63 -9.86
CA ASP A 283 24.24 10.25 -10.97
C ASP A 283 25.70 10.06 -10.54
N ARG A 284 26.37 9.09 -11.18
CA ARG A 284 27.81 8.82 -10.95
C ARG A 284 28.67 10.06 -11.10
N THR A 285 28.43 10.87 -12.12
CA THR A 285 29.23 12.06 -12.42
C THR A 285 29.13 13.09 -11.29
N VAL A 286 27.97 13.21 -10.66
CA VAL A 286 27.76 14.09 -9.52
C VAL A 286 28.43 13.51 -8.27
N TRP A 287 28.31 12.19 -8.04
CA TRP A 287 29.01 11.51 -6.96
C TRP A 287 30.53 11.73 -7.02
N GLU A 288 31.14 11.48 -8.18
CA GLU A 288 32.60 11.58 -8.37
C GLU A 288 33.10 13.02 -8.28
N ARG A 289 32.29 13.98 -8.71
CA ARG A 289 32.64 15.41 -8.64
C ARG A 289 32.53 15.96 -7.22
N ASP A 290 31.45 15.63 -6.52
CA ASP A 290 31.06 16.38 -5.32
C ASP A 290 31.27 15.58 -4.02
N ILE A 291 31.00 14.27 -4.02
CA ILE A 291 30.97 13.46 -2.79
C ILE A 291 32.27 12.67 -2.62
N GLN A 292 32.74 11.98 -3.67
CA GLN A 292 33.93 11.15 -3.60
C GLN A 292 35.17 11.89 -3.08
N PRO A 293 35.46 13.15 -3.48
CA PRO A 293 36.61 13.87 -2.96
C PRO A 293 36.53 14.13 -1.45
N LEU A 294 35.32 14.32 -0.91
CA LEU A 294 35.12 14.51 0.52
C LEU A 294 35.36 13.22 1.30
N VAL A 295 34.88 12.10 0.77
CA VAL A 295 35.14 10.76 1.31
C VAL A 295 36.64 10.46 1.32
N ASP A 296 37.32 10.67 0.18
CA ASP A 296 38.75 10.38 0.03
C ASP A 296 39.64 11.23 0.95
N THR A 297 39.17 12.42 1.33
CA THR A 297 39.89 13.35 2.22
C THR A 297 39.41 13.30 3.67
N ASN A 298 38.49 12.39 4.01
CA ASN A 298 37.88 12.26 5.33
C ASN A 298 37.28 13.59 5.84
N ALA A 299 36.66 14.34 4.94
CA ALA A 299 36.19 15.70 5.16
C ALA A 299 34.75 15.77 5.68
N ILE A 300 33.96 14.71 5.54
CA ILE A 300 32.55 14.70 5.96
C ILE A 300 32.46 14.69 7.49
N ARG A 301 31.57 15.53 8.03
CA ARG A 301 31.36 15.78 9.47
C ARG A 301 29.94 15.54 9.95
N ASP A 302 28.95 15.64 9.07
CA ASP A 302 27.56 15.25 9.34
C ASP A 302 26.85 14.91 8.03
N ILE A 303 25.90 13.97 8.08
CA ILE A 303 24.97 13.70 6.99
C ILE A 303 23.57 13.60 7.60
N THR A 304 22.68 14.49 7.18
CA THR A 304 21.26 14.44 7.56
C THR A 304 20.37 14.18 6.33
N TYR A 305 19.19 13.60 6.56
CA TYR A 305 18.20 13.31 5.54
C TYR A 305 16.88 14.02 5.85
N GLU A 306 16.36 14.73 4.87
CA GLU A 306 15.04 15.37 4.85
C GLU A 306 14.15 14.67 3.82
N TYR A 307 12.85 14.59 4.10
CA TYR A 307 11.79 14.05 3.23
C TYR A 307 10.75 15.14 3.01
N PRO A 308 10.97 16.06 2.05
CA PRO A 308 10.10 17.21 1.88
C PRO A 308 8.68 16.79 1.52
N LEU A 309 7.69 17.29 2.28
CA LEU A 309 6.27 16.99 2.07
C LEU A 309 5.80 17.40 0.67
N ALA A 310 6.33 18.51 0.17
CA ALA A 310 6.06 19.00 -1.18
C ALA A 310 6.51 18.03 -2.29
N ASN A 311 7.42 17.10 -1.99
CA ASN A 311 7.96 16.12 -2.93
C ASN A 311 7.32 14.72 -2.77
N ASP A 312 6.20 14.61 -2.05
CA ASP A 312 5.50 13.34 -1.89
C ASP A 312 4.90 12.87 -3.23
N VAL A 313 5.55 11.86 -3.83
CA VAL A 313 5.18 11.33 -5.14
C VAL A 313 3.82 10.66 -5.12
N TRP A 314 3.49 9.96 -4.03
CA TRP A 314 2.19 9.29 -3.96
C TRP A 314 1.07 10.31 -3.96
N LYS A 315 1.19 11.33 -3.10
CA LYS A 315 0.18 12.36 -2.92
C LYS A 315 0.02 13.28 -4.12
N ASN A 316 1.11 13.57 -4.82
CA ASN A 316 1.12 14.53 -5.92
C ASN A 316 0.81 13.89 -7.28
N ASP A 317 1.24 12.63 -7.50
CA ASP A 317 1.22 12.02 -8.84
C ASP A 317 0.33 10.77 -8.92
N ILE A 318 0.43 9.87 -7.94
CA ILE A 318 -0.29 8.58 -7.97
C ILE A 318 -1.74 8.74 -7.53
N GLU A 319 -1.98 9.30 -6.34
CA GLU A 319 -3.32 9.44 -5.77
C GLU A 319 -4.29 10.20 -6.69
N PRO A 320 -3.92 11.34 -7.31
CA PRO A 320 -4.78 12.01 -8.28
C PRO A 320 -5.11 11.15 -9.50
N LEU A 321 -4.12 10.40 -10.00
CA LEU A 321 -4.31 9.48 -11.13
C LEU A 321 -5.30 8.35 -10.78
N LEU A 322 -5.19 7.77 -9.57
CA LEU A 322 -6.13 6.75 -9.10
C LEU A 322 -7.55 7.31 -8.94
N LEU A 323 -7.68 8.54 -8.46
CA LEU A 323 -8.98 9.23 -8.30
C LEU A 323 -9.63 9.53 -9.65
N GLU A 324 -8.86 9.99 -10.65
CA GLU A 324 -9.35 10.25 -12.00
C GLU A 324 -9.93 9.00 -12.67
N HIS A 325 -9.42 7.83 -12.30
CA HIS A 325 -9.83 6.54 -12.83
C HIS A 325 -10.80 5.76 -11.93
N ASP A 326 -11.44 6.47 -10.99
CA ASP A 326 -12.43 5.96 -10.03
C ASP A 326 -11.93 4.70 -9.28
N VAL A 327 -10.70 4.68 -8.77
CA VAL A 327 -10.29 3.61 -7.84
C VAL A 327 -11.10 3.72 -6.54
N GLN A 328 -11.69 2.61 -6.09
CA GLN A 328 -12.55 2.61 -4.90
C GLN A 328 -11.79 2.33 -3.60
N LEU A 329 -10.74 1.52 -3.68
CA LEU A 329 -10.04 1.00 -2.51
C LEU A 329 -8.53 0.98 -2.73
N MET A 330 -7.79 1.63 -1.84
CA MET A 330 -6.35 1.48 -1.66
C MET A 330 -6.09 0.70 -0.37
N HIS A 331 -5.49 -0.47 -0.49
CA HIS A 331 -5.18 -1.34 0.64
C HIS A 331 -3.68 -1.36 0.93
N THR A 332 -3.33 -1.02 2.16
CA THR A 332 -1.93 -0.90 2.60
C THR A 332 -1.59 -1.77 3.80
N GLY A 333 -0.30 -1.84 4.12
CA GLY A 333 0.20 -2.46 5.34
C GLY A 333 1.37 -1.70 5.97
N HIS A 334 2.39 -2.44 6.42
CA HIS A 334 3.65 -1.96 6.98
C HIS A 334 3.61 -1.36 8.40
N SER A 335 2.61 -0.55 8.76
CA SER A 335 2.65 0.22 10.01
C SER A 335 2.20 -0.52 11.27
N HIS A 336 1.79 -1.77 11.13
CA HIS A 336 1.32 -2.65 12.20
C HIS A 336 0.10 -2.09 12.93
N VAL A 337 -0.75 -1.41 12.15
CA VAL A 337 -2.00 -0.82 12.59
C VAL A 337 -3.14 -1.30 11.70
N TRP A 338 -4.35 -1.28 12.24
CA TRP A 338 -5.55 -1.14 11.42
C TRP A 338 -5.96 0.33 11.46
N ASN A 339 -6.20 0.97 10.33
CA ASN A 339 -6.82 2.30 10.25
C ASN A 339 -7.45 2.51 8.88
N ARG A 340 -8.30 3.53 8.73
CA ARG A 340 -8.83 3.93 7.42
C ARG A 340 -9.09 5.42 7.31
N ALA A 341 -9.06 5.93 6.09
CA ALA A 341 -9.50 7.28 5.75
C ALA A 341 -10.13 7.33 4.34
N LEU A 342 -10.59 8.51 3.96
CA LEU A 342 -11.16 8.79 2.65
C LEU A 342 -10.38 9.91 1.97
N VAL A 343 -10.17 9.77 0.67
CA VAL A 343 -9.72 10.85 -0.22
C VAL A 343 -10.64 10.89 -1.42
N GLY A 344 -11.42 11.96 -1.56
CA GLY A 344 -12.55 11.96 -2.49
C GLY A 344 -13.48 10.78 -2.18
N ASP A 345 -13.69 9.92 -3.17
CA ASP A 345 -14.48 8.69 -3.06
C ASP A 345 -13.62 7.41 -2.87
N MET A 346 -12.29 7.53 -2.89
CA MET A 346 -11.38 6.42 -2.68
C MET A 346 -11.20 6.15 -1.18
N ASN A 347 -11.47 4.92 -0.77
CA ASN A 347 -11.24 4.43 0.58
C ASN A 347 -9.79 3.97 0.68
N TYR A 348 -9.10 4.38 1.73
CA TYR A 348 -7.85 3.74 2.10
C TYR A 348 -8.06 2.94 3.36
N ILE A 349 -7.45 1.77 3.41
CA ILE A 349 -7.44 0.94 4.60
C ILE A 349 -6.06 0.32 4.78
N GLU A 350 -5.53 0.43 5.99
CA GLU A 350 -4.40 -0.37 6.42
C GLU A 350 -4.91 -1.50 7.32
N THR A 351 -4.39 -2.71 7.13
CA THR A 351 -4.83 -3.90 7.88
C THR A 351 -3.68 -4.71 8.43
N SER A 352 -2.57 -4.05 8.74
CA SER A 352 -1.31 -4.72 9.12
C SER A 352 -1.21 -5.06 10.61
N ASN A 353 -2.19 -4.71 11.43
CA ASN A 353 -2.24 -5.15 12.83
C ASN A 353 -2.64 -6.64 12.94
N VAL A 354 -1.64 -7.51 12.93
CA VAL A 354 -1.80 -8.96 13.02
C VAL A 354 -1.42 -9.52 14.40
N GLY A 355 -1.73 -8.75 15.46
CA GLY A 355 -1.34 -9.09 16.84
C GLY A 355 0.07 -8.62 17.22
N ASN A 356 0.60 -7.64 16.48
CA ASN A 356 1.74 -6.86 16.89
C ASN A 356 1.55 -5.39 16.50
N SER A 357 2.16 -4.50 17.27
CA SER A 357 2.14 -3.05 17.08
C SER A 357 3.51 -2.47 17.40
N PHE A 358 3.90 -1.46 16.64
CA PHE A 358 5.07 -0.62 16.94
C PHE A 358 4.67 0.76 17.45
N GLY A 359 3.41 0.88 17.88
CA GLY A 359 2.82 2.13 18.36
C GLY A 359 2.14 2.92 17.25
N ALA A 360 1.00 3.51 17.62
CA ALA A 360 0.34 4.57 16.88
C ALA A 360 0.17 5.81 17.77
N TYR A 361 0.17 6.98 17.15
CA TYR A 361 0.09 8.28 17.80
C TYR A 361 -1.07 9.07 17.22
N TYR A 362 -1.83 9.71 18.10
CA TYR A 362 -3.04 10.43 17.72
C TYR A 362 -3.41 11.41 18.82
N THR A 363 -3.91 12.58 18.41
CA THR A 363 -4.50 13.55 19.35
C THR A 363 -6.01 13.41 19.25
N ASP A 364 -6.64 13.04 20.35
CA ASP A 364 -8.09 12.86 20.40
C ASP A 364 -8.85 14.19 20.49
N THR A 365 -10.18 14.10 20.45
CA THR A 365 -11.07 15.27 20.50
C THR A 365 -11.01 16.05 21.81
N LEU A 366 -10.44 15.47 22.88
CA LEU A 366 -10.23 16.11 24.17
C LEU A 366 -8.84 16.77 24.27
N GLY A 367 -8.04 16.67 23.21
CA GLY A 367 -6.66 17.16 23.18
C GLY A 367 -5.68 16.27 23.94
N LEU A 368 -6.10 15.06 24.34
CA LEU A 368 -5.19 14.07 24.91
C LEU A 368 -4.51 13.33 23.77
N TRP A 369 -3.19 13.17 23.88
CA TRP A 369 -2.43 12.46 22.86
C TRP A 369 -2.11 11.03 23.31
N LYS A 370 -2.07 10.11 22.34
CA LYS A 370 -1.32 8.86 22.47
C LYS A 370 0.11 9.14 22.02
N GLU A 371 1.06 8.91 22.92
CA GLU A 371 2.49 9.15 22.68
C GLU A 371 3.09 8.11 21.73
N ARG A 372 4.11 8.53 21.00
CA ARG A 372 4.96 7.66 20.21
C ARG A 372 5.77 6.74 21.11
N VAL A 373 6.23 5.63 20.56
CA VAL A 373 7.18 4.76 21.24
C VAL A 373 8.47 5.49 21.62
N SER A 374 9.03 5.12 22.77
CA SER A 374 10.21 5.76 23.35
C SER A 374 11.44 5.72 22.45
N TRP A 375 11.60 4.65 21.67
CA TRP A 375 12.74 4.48 20.77
C TRP A 375 12.72 5.43 19.55
N ALA A 376 11.58 6.05 19.25
CA ALA A 376 11.47 7.08 18.21
C ALA A 376 11.67 8.51 18.77
N SER A 377 11.74 8.68 20.09
CA SER A 377 11.61 9.99 20.75
C SER A 377 12.71 11.00 20.41
N SER A 378 13.94 10.57 20.14
CA SER A 378 15.08 11.48 19.93
C SER A 378 14.86 12.42 18.74
N PHE A 379 14.34 11.91 17.62
CA PHE A 379 14.06 12.73 16.45
C PHE A 379 12.98 13.76 16.75
N TRP A 380 11.87 13.31 17.34
CA TRP A 380 10.76 14.19 17.71
C TRP A 380 11.13 15.24 18.75
N ASN A 381 12.03 14.91 19.67
CA ASN A 381 12.54 15.85 20.66
C ASN A 381 13.38 16.95 20.00
N GLU A 382 14.28 16.59 19.08
CA GLU A 382 15.07 17.59 18.34
C GLU A 382 14.19 18.42 17.40
N LEU A 383 13.25 17.78 16.69
CA LEU A 383 12.32 18.44 15.77
C LEU A 383 11.49 19.54 16.45
N ALA A 384 11.19 19.39 17.75
CA ALA A 384 10.44 20.36 18.53
C ALA A 384 11.27 21.58 18.97
N THR A 385 12.59 21.58 18.75
CA THR A 385 13.48 22.69 19.11
C THR A 385 13.58 23.75 18.01
N PRO A 386 13.80 25.03 18.34
CA PRO A 386 14.09 26.07 17.35
C PRO A 386 15.35 25.79 16.51
N GLU A 387 16.28 25.00 17.04
CA GLU A 387 17.54 24.61 16.41
C GLU A 387 17.46 23.27 15.65
N SER A 388 16.24 22.74 15.42
CA SER A 388 16.04 21.50 14.67
C SER A 388 16.79 21.50 13.34
N ARG A 389 17.46 20.39 13.04
CA ARG A 389 18.11 20.15 11.73
C ARG A 389 17.11 19.86 10.61
N TRP A 390 15.84 19.62 10.95
CA TRP A 390 14.77 19.28 10.01
C TRP A 390 13.62 20.28 10.07
N ASP A 391 12.94 20.44 8.94
CA ASP A 391 11.72 21.25 8.88
C ASP A 391 10.53 20.49 9.49
N ALA A 392 10.06 20.98 10.63
CA ALA A 392 8.92 20.41 11.36
C ALA A 392 7.60 20.38 10.54
N THR A 393 7.48 21.17 9.48
CA THR A 393 6.29 21.15 8.61
C THR A 393 6.20 19.89 7.75
N ASN A 394 7.33 19.18 7.55
CA ASN A 394 7.36 17.91 6.83
C ASN A 394 6.91 16.72 7.69
N TYR A 395 6.97 16.85 9.03
CA TYR A 395 6.70 15.76 9.97
C TYR A 395 5.78 16.26 11.09
N PRO A 396 4.45 16.20 10.90
CA PRO A 396 3.55 16.57 11.98
C PRO A 396 3.77 15.64 13.18
N ARG A 397 3.87 16.23 14.37
CA ARG A 397 4.05 15.49 15.62
C ARG A 397 2.94 14.46 15.83
N THR A 398 1.71 14.77 15.40
CA THR A 398 0.56 13.86 15.42
C THR A 398 -0.26 13.91 14.14
N GLY A 399 -0.83 12.77 13.74
CA GLY A 399 -1.68 12.65 12.54
C GLY A 399 -0.90 12.48 11.23
N ASP A 400 -1.65 12.53 10.14
CA ASP A 400 -1.15 12.46 8.75
C ASP A 400 -0.76 13.86 8.24
N PRO A 401 0.44 14.06 7.65
CA PRO A 401 0.91 15.34 7.10
C PRO A 401 0.04 15.88 5.98
N HIS A 402 -0.70 15.03 5.29
CA HIS A 402 -1.58 15.43 4.20
C HIS A 402 -3.00 15.74 4.68
N GLY A 403 -3.24 15.71 5.99
CA GLY A 403 -4.51 16.09 6.60
C GLY A 403 -5.64 15.06 6.40
N ARG A 404 -5.33 13.80 6.10
CA ARG A 404 -6.35 12.75 5.95
C ARG A 404 -6.89 12.35 7.32
N ALA A 405 -8.13 12.72 7.59
CA ALA A 405 -8.80 12.38 8.85
C ALA A 405 -9.06 10.88 8.94
N SER A 406 -8.51 10.22 9.97
CA SER A 406 -8.82 8.83 10.26
C SER A 406 -10.29 8.68 10.65
N ILE A 407 -10.90 7.58 10.23
CA ILE A 407 -12.32 7.30 10.49
C ILE A 407 -12.43 6.32 11.66
N MET A 408 -13.31 6.63 12.61
CA MET A 408 -13.61 5.75 13.74
C MET A 408 -14.26 4.45 13.26
N PRO A 409 -13.96 3.31 13.92
CA PRO A 409 -14.73 2.08 13.78
C PRO A 409 -16.25 2.32 13.84
N SER A 410 -17.00 1.71 12.91
CA SER A 410 -18.46 1.92 12.80
C SER A 410 -19.31 1.10 13.76
N GLU A 411 -18.86 -0.08 14.20
CA GLU A 411 -19.67 -1.00 15.01
C GLU A 411 -19.30 -0.93 16.49
N PHE A 412 -18.00 -1.04 16.81
CA PHE A 412 -17.48 -0.91 18.17
C PHE A 412 -15.98 -0.58 18.15
N ASN A 413 -15.42 -0.09 19.27
CA ASN A 413 -14.01 0.30 19.33
C ASN A 413 -13.13 -0.83 19.92
N PRO A 414 -12.25 -1.50 19.13
CA PRO A 414 -11.41 -2.58 19.66
C PRO A 414 -10.41 -2.13 20.71
N MET A 415 -9.90 -0.90 20.62
CA MET A 415 -8.94 -0.37 21.59
C MET A 415 -9.61 -0.11 22.94
N ASN A 416 -10.87 0.32 22.97
CA ASN A 416 -11.60 0.46 24.22
C ASN A 416 -12.04 -0.91 24.76
N GLU A 417 -12.77 -1.68 23.94
CA GLU A 417 -13.54 -2.83 24.42
C GLU A 417 -12.76 -4.15 24.48
N LEU A 418 -11.75 -4.34 23.63
CA LEU A 418 -10.93 -5.55 23.63
C LEU A 418 -9.59 -5.30 24.30
N GLU A 419 -8.86 -4.26 23.88
CA GLU A 419 -7.56 -3.98 24.48
C GLU A 419 -7.69 -3.50 25.93
N GLY A 420 -8.75 -2.74 26.24
CA GLY A 420 -8.95 -2.15 27.57
C GLY A 420 -8.20 -0.83 27.77
N SER A 421 -7.95 -0.08 26.69
CA SER A 421 -7.21 1.19 26.74
C SER A 421 -7.97 2.37 27.36
N GLU A 422 -9.25 2.18 27.70
CA GLU A 422 -10.19 3.20 28.18
C GLU A 422 -10.42 4.38 27.22
N ARG A 423 -9.91 4.31 25.98
CA ARG A 423 -10.04 5.34 24.94
C ARG A 423 -10.60 4.78 23.65
N ASP A 424 -11.48 5.54 23.02
CA ASP A 424 -11.91 5.27 21.65
C ASP A 424 -10.86 5.84 20.69
N LEU A 425 -10.25 4.97 19.89
CA LEU A 425 -9.21 5.32 18.91
C LEU A 425 -9.66 4.98 17.48
N PRO A 426 -9.26 5.78 16.46
CA PRO A 426 -9.62 5.52 15.05
C PRO A 426 -8.74 4.44 14.39
N PHE A 427 -8.07 3.62 15.19
CA PHE A 427 -7.15 2.58 14.74
C PHE A 427 -7.11 1.43 15.76
N VAL A 428 -6.54 0.30 15.33
CA VAL A 428 -6.14 -0.80 16.21
C VAL A 428 -4.62 -0.91 16.17
N ASP A 429 -3.96 -0.75 17.31
CA ASP A 429 -2.50 -0.84 17.44
C ASP A 429 -2.13 -1.65 18.69
N SER A 430 -2.40 -2.96 18.64
CA SER A 430 -2.27 -3.86 19.78
C SER A 430 -1.36 -5.06 19.54
N ASN A 431 -0.72 -5.54 20.61
CA ASN A 431 -0.02 -6.83 20.69
C ASN A 431 -0.92 -7.98 21.22
N ASN A 432 -2.14 -7.66 21.64
CA ASN A 432 -3.12 -8.61 22.19
C ASN A 432 -4.35 -8.78 21.28
N VAL A 433 -4.69 -7.77 20.50
CA VAL A 433 -5.78 -7.79 19.52
C VAL A 433 -5.16 -7.93 18.14
N THR A 434 -5.73 -8.80 17.32
CA THR A 434 -5.45 -8.88 15.89
C THR A 434 -6.68 -8.44 15.12
N ALA A 435 -6.46 -7.74 14.00
CA ALA A 435 -7.51 -7.35 13.06
C ALA A 435 -7.33 -8.05 11.71
N PHE A 436 -8.43 -8.26 10.99
CA PHE A 436 -8.41 -8.63 9.58
C PHE A 436 -9.63 -8.07 8.86
N THR A 437 -9.56 -7.94 7.54
CA THR A 437 -10.64 -7.35 6.73
C THR A 437 -11.05 -8.30 5.61
N ILE A 438 -12.36 -8.36 5.35
CA ILE A 438 -12.96 -9.12 4.26
C ILE A 438 -13.65 -8.14 3.33
N PHE A 439 -13.39 -8.26 2.03
CA PHE A 439 -14.14 -7.59 0.99
C PHE A 439 -15.10 -8.58 0.33
N ASP A 440 -16.41 -8.39 0.53
CA ASP A 440 -17.47 -9.14 -0.14
C ASP A 440 -17.84 -8.45 -1.45
N THR A 441 -17.42 -9.05 -2.56
CA THR A 441 -17.61 -8.50 -3.91
C THR A 441 -19.07 -8.55 -4.37
N ALA A 442 -19.91 -9.41 -3.79
CA ALA A 442 -21.32 -9.48 -4.17
C ALA A 442 -22.09 -8.26 -3.66
N THR A 443 -21.77 -7.81 -2.45
CA THR A 443 -22.44 -6.68 -1.78
C THR A 443 -21.65 -5.38 -1.87
N GLY A 444 -20.37 -5.44 -2.19
CA GLY A 444 -19.45 -4.30 -2.14
C GLY A 444 -18.97 -3.97 -0.74
N LYS A 445 -19.29 -4.81 0.26
CA LYS A 445 -19.06 -4.52 1.67
C LYS A 445 -17.64 -4.88 2.08
N VAL A 446 -16.99 -3.96 2.79
CA VAL A 446 -15.67 -4.14 3.38
C VAL A 446 -15.85 -4.17 4.90
N ASP A 447 -15.65 -5.35 5.48
CA ASP A 447 -15.90 -5.66 6.88
C ASP A 447 -14.58 -5.96 7.60
N SER A 448 -14.31 -5.26 8.68
CA SER A 448 -13.14 -5.49 9.52
C SER A 448 -13.52 -6.14 10.85
N TYR A 449 -12.75 -7.15 11.21
CA TYR A 449 -12.98 -8.03 12.34
C TYR A 449 -11.80 -7.98 13.31
N ALA A 450 -12.08 -8.05 14.60
CA ALA A 450 -11.09 -8.05 15.66
C ALA A 450 -11.22 -9.30 16.54
N PHE A 451 -10.07 -9.76 17.03
CA PHE A 451 -9.97 -10.94 17.89
C PHE A 451 -8.95 -10.72 19.00
N ASP A 452 -9.36 -10.97 20.25
CA ASP A 452 -8.47 -10.91 21.41
C ASP A 452 -7.72 -12.24 21.57
N THR A 453 -6.45 -12.22 21.20
CA THR A 453 -5.56 -13.39 21.21
C THR A 453 -5.28 -13.92 22.62
N ARG A 454 -5.54 -13.14 23.68
CA ARG A 454 -5.43 -13.61 25.07
C ARG A 454 -6.54 -14.61 25.42
N ASN A 455 -7.67 -14.55 24.71
CA ASN A 455 -8.86 -15.34 24.99
C ASN A 455 -9.32 -16.09 23.72
N PRO A 456 -8.59 -17.12 23.27
CA PRO A 456 -8.80 -17.72 21.96
C PRO A 456 -10.13 -18.46 21.79
N ALA A 457 -10.86 -18.71 22.88
CA ALA A 457 -12.21 -19.29 22.85
C ALA A 457 -13.31 -18.25 22.51
N ASN A 458 -13.00 -16.96 22.57
CA ASN A 458 -13.95 -15.91 22.26
C ASN A 458 -14.19 -15.83 20.74
N PRO A 459 -15.40 -15.42 20.32
CA PRO A 459 -15.67 -15.23 18.90
C PRO A 459 -14.88 -14.03 18.36
N VAL A 460 -14.55 -14.11 17.07
CA VAL A 460 -14.16 -12.95 16.28
C VAL A 460 -15.36 -11.99 16.19
N ARG A 461 -15.12 -10.68 16.31
CA ARG A 461 -16.18 -9.66 16.32
C ARG A 461 -15.99 -8.67 15.16
N LEU A 462 -17.06 -8.38 14.41
CA LEU A 462 -17.11 -7.28 13.44
C LEU A 462 -17.04 -5.95 14.18
N PHE A 463 -16.06 -5.10 13.85
CA PHE A 463 -15.86 -3.81 14.53
C PHE A 463 -16.00 -2.60 13.58
N ASP A 464 -15.85 -2.80 12.28
CA ASP A 464 -16.00 -1.74 11.28
C ASP A 464 -16.56 -2.30 9.97
N SER A 465 -17.40 -1.51 9.29
CA SER A 465 -18.11 -1.88 8.08
C SER A 465 -18.35 -0.65 7.20
N PHE A 466 -17.97 -0.72 5.93
CA PHE A 466 -18.34 0.27 4.92
C PHE A 466 -18.60 -0.40 3.56
N THR A 467 -19.18 0.33 2.61
CA THR A 467 -19.49 -0.21 1.29
C THR A 467 -18.82 0.61 0.21
N LEU A 468 -18.13 -0.07 -0.71
CA LEU A 468 -17.54 0.57 -1.88
C LEU A 468 -18.63 1.04 -2.84
N LYS A 469 -18.45 2.25 -3.36
CA LYS A 469 -19.25 2.76 -4.48
C LYS A 469 -18.96 1.94 -5.74
N SER A 470 -19.92 1.84 -6.64
CA SER A 470 -19.74 1.21 -7.95
C SER A 470 -20.57 1.94 -8.99
N ALA A 471 -20.03 2.12 -10.19
CA ALA A 471 -20.72 2.88 -11.24
C ALA A 471 -22.00 2.16 -11.67
N ALA A 472 -22.97 2.94 -12.15
CA ALA A 472 -24.20 2.37 -12.69
C ALA A 472 -23.89 1.47 -13.90
N ARG A 473 -24.53 0.30 -13.98
CA ARG A 473 -24.44 -0.63 -15.11
C ARG A 473 -25.78 -1.28 -15.36
N PHE A 474 -26.29 -1.19 -16.59
CA PHE A 474 -27.55 -1.86 -16.94
C PHE A 474 -27.43 -3.38 -16.85
N THR A 475 -28.47 -3.99 -16.29
CA THR A 475 -28.69 -5.44 -16.25
C THR A 475 -29.91 -5.86 -17.09
N SER A 476 -30.78 -4.91 -17.46
CA SER A 476 -31.86 -5.14 -18.43
C SER A 476 -31.34 -5.21 -19.88
N ALA A 477 -32.06 -5.96 -20.71
CA ALA A 477 -31.78 -6.06 -22.15
C ALA A 477 -32.07 -4.74 -22.89
N THR A 478 -31.35 -4.53 -24.00
CA THR A 478 -31.54 -3.39 -24.91
C THR A 478 -32.68 -3.60 -25.91
N GLU A 479 -33.08 -4.85 -26.16
CA GLU A 479 -34.21 -5.19 -27.03
C GLU A 479 -35.51 -5.29 -26.22
N LEU A 480 -36.40 -4.34 -26.45
CA LEU A 480 -37.69 -4.27 -25.77
C LEU A 480 -38.80 -4.93 -26.61
N PRO A 481 -39.82 -5.51 -25.97
CA PRO A 481 -41.09 -5.81 -26.65
C PRO A 481 -41.61 -4.56 -27.36
N GLN A 482 -42.10 -4.72 -28.58
CA GLN A 482 -42.56 -3.59 -29.38
C GLN A 482 -43.98 -3.18 -28.93
N PRO A 483 -44.18 -1.92 -28.49
CA PRO A 483 -45.51 -1.47 -28.07
C PRO A 483 -46.48 -1.37 -29.24
N VAL A 484 -47.76 -1.61 -28.96
CA VAL A 484 -48.88 -1.43 -29.90
C VAL A 484 -49.65 -0.18 -29.50
N VAL A 485 -49.95 0.68 -30.47
CA VAL A 485 -50.72 1.92 -30.23
C VAL A 485 -52.07 1.59 -29.60
N GLY A 486 -52.43 2.35 -28.56
CA GLY A 486 -53.68 2.18 -27.81
C GLY A 486 -53.69 1.02 -26.80
N GLN A 487 -52.61 0.25 -26.69
CA GLN A 487 -52.49 -0.82 -25.68
C GLN A 487 -51.56 -0.40 -24.55
N ALA A 488 -51.86 -0.84 -23.33
CA ALA A 488 -50.97 -0.61 -22.20
C ALA A 488 -49.61 -1.29 -22.44
N PHE A 489 -48.54 -0.53 -22.24
CA PHE A 489 -47.17 -1.01 -22.33
C PHE A 489 -46.48 -0.78 -20.99
N SER A 490 -45.61 -1.72 -20.62
CA SER A 490 -44.77 -1.62 -19.43
C SER A 490 -43.49 -2.38 -19.66
N PHE A 491 -42.36 -1.76 -19.34
CA PHE A 491 -41.04 -2.36 -19.34
C PHE A 491 -40.22 -1.78 -18.19
N GLN A 492 -39.53 -2.65 -17.44
CA GLN A 492 -38.69 -2.25 -16.32
C GLN A 492 -37.22 -2.28 -16.75
N PHE A 493 -36.60 -1.10 -16.86
CA PHE A 493 -35.15 -1.00 -16.92
C PHE A 493 -34.56 -1.36 -15.56
N THR A 494 -33.47 -2.12 -15.57
CA THR A 494 -32.75 -2.50 -14.35
C THR A 494 -31.27 -2.20 -14.53
N ALA A 495 -30.65 -1.72 -13.48
CA ALA A 495 -29.24 -1.41 -13.41
C ALA A 495 -28.73 -1.71 -12.01
N GLU A 496 -27.50 -2.21 -11.93
CA GLU A 496 -26.74 -2.30 -10.69
C GLU A 496 -25.87 -1.06 -10.51
N GLY A 497 -25.40 -0.84 -9.28
CA GLY A 497 -24.55 0.28 -8.90
C GLY A 497 -24.71 0.60 -7.41
N ASN A 498 -23.72 1.27 -6.83
CA ASN A 498 -23.80 1.77 -5.46
C ASN A 498 -23.31 3.24 -5.41
N PRO A 499 -24.16 4.21 -5.04
CA PRO A 499 -25.57 4.07 -4.62
C PRO A 499 -26.49 3.51 -5.71
N THR A 500 -27.73 3.13 -5.36
CA THR A 500 -28.71 2.61 -6.33
C THR A 500 -28.93 3.61 -7.48
N PRO A 501 -28.80 3.21 -8.76
CA PRO A 501 -28.99 4.12 -9.88
C PRO A 501 -30.43 4.60 -10.06
N THR A 502 -30.59 5.84 -10.52
CA THR A 502 -31.84 6.39 -11.05
C THR A 502 -31.80 6.48 -12.57
N PHE A 503 -32.98 6.46 -13.20
CA PHE A 503 -33.13 6.42 -14.65
C PHE A 503 -33.71 7.72 -15.21
N SER A 504 -33.22 8.12 -16.39
CA SER A 504 -33.77 9.25 -17.15
C SER A 504 -33.61 9.05 -18.64
N VAL A 505 -34.34 9.84 -19.44
CA VAL A 505 -34.10 9.91 -20.90
C VAL A 505 -33.09 11.02 -21.15
N SER A 506 -31.89 10.65 -21.62
CA SER A 506 -30.79 11.60 -21.84
C SER A 506 -30.75 12.17 -23.27
N ALA A 507 -31.38 11.48 -24.24
CA ALA A 507 -31.47 11.94 -25.62
C ALA A 507 -32.69 11.35 -26.34
N GLY A 508 -33.24 12.08 -27.31
CA GLY A 508 -34.44 11.69 -28.06
C GLY A 508 -35.74 11.90 -27.27
N GLU A 509 -36.85 11.43 -27.84
CA GLU A 509 -38.18 11.58 -27.25
C GLU A 509 -38.85 10.20 -27.11
N LEU A 510 -39.57 10.00 -26.00
CA LEU A 510 -40.42 8.82 -25.82
C LEU A 510 -41.62 8.88 -26.76
N PRO A 511 -42.19 7.72 -27.17
CA PRO A 511 -43.49 7.70 -27.83
C PRO A 511 -44.54 8.45 -27.00
N PRO A 512 -45.37 9.32 -27.62
CA PRO A 512 -46.43 10.04 -26.92
C PRO A 512 -47.32 9.07 -26.13
N GLY A 513 -47.52 9.35 -24.84
CA GLY A 513 -48.31 8.50 -23.94
C GLY A 513 -47.49 7.47 -23.14
N LEU A 514 -46.18 7.38 -23.35
CA LEU A 514 -45.25 6.67 -22.47
C LEU A 514 -44.46 7.65 -21.59
N THR A 515 -44.16 7.23 -20.36
CA THR A 515 -43.28 7.94 -19.42
C THR A 515 -42.27 6.96 -18.82
N LEU A 516 -41.09 7.47 -18.47
CA LEU A 516 -40.06 6.75 -17.72
C LEU A 516 -40.02 7.30 -16.29
N SER A 517 -40.18 6.46 -15.28
CA SER A 517 -39.96 6.84 -13.88
C SER A 517 -38.47 6.82 -13.52
N GLU A 518 -38.09 7.52 -12.44
CA GLU A 518 -36.73 7.49 -11.90
C GLU A 518 -36.29 6.10 -11.42
N ASP A 519 -37.24 5.20 -11.11
CA ASP A 519 -36.98 3.80 -10.77
C ASP A 519 -36.85 2.89 -12.02
N GLY A 520 -36.91 3.46 -13.23
CA GLY A 520 -36.68 2.74 -14.49
C GLY A 520 -37.93 2.11 -15.12
N LEU A 521 -39.13 2.41 -14.62
CA LEU A 521 -40.37 1.89 -15.22
C LEU A 521 -40.78 2.74 -16.41
N LEU A 522 -40.64 2.21 -17.62
CA LEU A 522 -41.22 2.76 -18.84
C LEU A 522 -42.64 2.23 -19.00
N SER A 523 -43.65 3.08 -18.85
CA SER A 523 -45.05 2.63 -18.91
C SER A 523 -46.01 3.66 -19.49
N GLY A 524 -47.19 3.20 -19.91
CA GLY A 524 -48.27 4.06 -20.39
C GLY A 524 -49.06 3.43 -21.53
N VAL A 525 -49.78 4.26 -22.28
CA VAL A 525 -50.54 3.86 -23.47
C VAL A 525 -50.09 4.73 -24.63
N PRO A 526 -49.28 4.20 -25.57
CA PRO A 526 -48.77 5.00 -26.66
C PRO A 526 -49.88 5.38 -27.63
N SER A 527 -49.86 6.62 -28.11
CA SER A 527 -50.96 7.20 -28.90
C SER A 527 -50.63 7.50 -30.37
N ALA A 528 -49.38 7.32 -30.79
CA ALA A 528 -48.93 7.64 -32.15
C ALA A 528 -48.05 6.54 -32.75
N ASN A 529 -48.25 6.27 -34.05
CA ASN A 529 -47.40 5.39 -34.84
C ASN A 529 -46.06 6.07 -35.16
N GLY A 530 -45.00 5.28 -35.29
CA GLY A 530 -43.68 5.79 -35.69
C GLY A 530 -42.53 4.94 -35.18
N VAL A 531 -41.31 5.34 -35.58
CA VAL A 531 -40.07 4.79 -35.06
C VAL A 531 -39.49 5.80 -34.08
N TYR A 532 -39.40 5.43 -32.80
CA TYR A 532 -38.89 6.28 -31.75
C TYR A 532 -37.53 5.77 -31.31
N ARG A 533 -36.53 6.65 -31.35
CA ARG A 533 -35.17 6.39 -30.89
C ARG A 533 -34.85 7.33 -29.76
N PHE A 534 -34.58 6.77 -28.59
CA PHE A 534 -34.22 7.52 -27.39
C PHE A 534 -33.12 6.78 -26.64
N THR A 535 -32.41 7.50 -25.78
CA THR A 535 -31.35 6.95 -24.94
C THR A 535 -31.81 7.01 -23.49
N VAL A 536 -31.82 5.86 -22.83
CA VAL A 536 -32.02 5.76 -21.38
C VAL A 536 -30.65 5.85 -20.72
N SER A 537 -30.56 6.69 -19.70
CA SER A 537 -29.39 6.85 -18.85
C SER A 537 -29.69 6.30 -17.47
N ALA A 538 -28.78 5.51 -16.91
CA ALA A 538 -28.77 5.10 -15.51
C ALA A 538 -27.58 5.77 -14.81
N THR A 539 -27.81 6.49 -13.71
CA THR A 539 -26.76 7.19 -12.96
C THR A 539 -26.96 7.08 -11.46
N ASN A 540 -25.86 6.98 -10.73
CA ASN A 540 -25.84 7.11 -9.26
C ASN A 540 -24.85 8.19 -8.80
N ASN A 541 -24.47 9.09 -9.71
CA ASN A 541 -23.48 10.15 -9.49
C ASN A 541 -22.08 9.64 -9.12
N PHE A 542 -21.76 8.39 -9.43
CA PHE A 542 -20.42 7.82 -9.29
C PHE A 542 -19.97 7.20 -10.62
N GLY A 543 -18.80 7.64 -11.10
CA GLY A 543 -18.33 7.31 -12.45
C GLY A 543 -19.22 7.86 -13.56
N ALA A 544 -18.98 7.40 -14.80
CA ALA A 544 -19.80 7.78 -15.94
C ALA A 544 -21.20 7.11 -15.89
N PRO A 545 -22.28 7.81 -16.26
CA PRO A 545 -23.59 7.19 -16.41
C PRO A 545 -23.56 6.07 -17.45
N ALA A 546 -24.20 4.94 -17.15
CA ALA A 546 -24.46 3.93 -18.16
C ALA A 546 -25.57 4.41 -19.09
N THR A 547 -25.46 4.11 -20.39
CA THR A 547 -26.48 4.48 -21.38
C THR A 547 -26.90 3.28 -22.23
N GLN A 548 -28.17 3.23 -22.59
CA GLN A 548 -28.74 2.26 -23.53
C GLN A 548 -29.57 3.01 -24.57
N GLN A 549 -29.24 2.84 -25.85
CA GLN A 549 -30.06 3.34 -26.95
C GLN A 549 -31.19 2.35 -27.24
N ILE A 550 -32.42 2.86 -27.21
CA ILE A 550 -33.64 2.07 -27.39
C ILE A 550 -34.32 2.49 -28.69
N THR A 551 -34.80 1.51 -29.44
CA THR A 551 -35.65 1.72 -30.62
C THR A 551 -36.99 1.01 -30.43
N LEU A 552 -38.08 1.78 -30.48
CA LEU A 552 -39.45 1.26 -30.46
C LEU A 552 -40.12 1.55 -31.80
N ASN A 553 -40.66 0.51 -32.43
CA ASN A 553 -41.43 0.58 -33.66
C ASN A 553 -42.91 0.41 -33.32
N LEU A 554 -43.65 1.51 -33.42
CA LEU A 554 -45.09 1.55 -33.18
C LEU A 554 -45.81 1.49 -34.51
N GLY A 555 -46.36 0.32 -34.82
CA GLY A 555 -47.24 0.09 -35.96
C GLY A 555 -48.67 -0.23 -35.54
N GLU A 556 -49.59 -0.18 -36.48
CA GLU A 556 -50.95 -0.69 -36.27
C GLU A 556 -50.92 -2.21 -36.01
N GLN A 557 -51.81 -2.67 -35.14
CA GLN A 557 -52.08 -4.09 -34.97
C GLN A 557 -52.61 -4.62 -36.30
N LEU A 558 -51.82 -5.42 -37.03
CA LEU A 558 -52.31 -6.15 -38.21
C LEU A 558 -53.34 -7.17 -37.71
N PHE A 559 -54.62 -6.80 -37.73
CA PHE A 559 -55.70 -7.77 -37.62
C PHE A 559 -55.65 -8.66 -38.86
N LEU A 560 -55.09 -9.86 -38.73
CA LEU A 560 -55.41 -10.93 -39.68
C LEU A 560 -56.91 -11.21 -39.51
N PRO A 561 -57.76 -10.98 -40.53
CA PRO A 561 -59.18 -11.27 -40.40
C PRO A 561 -59.33 -12.76 -40.11
N MET A 562 -60.03 -13.09 -39.01
CA MET A 562 -60.47 -14.46 -38.75
C MET A 562 -61.34 -14.91 -39.92
N VAL A 563 -60.77 -15.76 -40.78
CA VAL A 563 -61.57 -16.53 -41.73
C VAL A 563 -62.26 -17.62 -40.91
N TYR A 564 -63.49 -17.38 -40.50
CA TYR A 564 -64.38 -18.46 -40.06
C TYR A 564 -64.59 -19.40 -41.25
N ARG A 565 -64.19 -20.66 -41.11
CA ARG A 565 -64.65 -21.78 -41.96
C ARG A 565 -65.48 -22.72 -41.11
#